data_AF-A0A7X2PIV9-F1
#
_entry.id   AF-A0A7X2PIV9-F1
#
_cell.length_a   1.000
_cell.length_b   1.000
_cell.length_c   1.000
_cell.angle_alpha   90.00
_cell.angle_beta   90.00
_cell.angle_gamma   90.00
#
_symmetry.space_group_name_H-M   'P 1'
#
loop_
_entity.id
_entity.type
_entity.pdbx_description
1 polymer ?
#
loop_
_entity_poly.entity_id
_entity_poly.type
_entity_poly.pdbx_seq_one_letter_code
_entity_poly.pdbx_strand_id
1 'polypeptide(L)'
;MPRLGSLLGGHARKPFSLAKWIWSWFFGSEDESIEKERDYGRECAREFDAQFSRRAPHEQQDLVMMAGSRLADACQDRRFKFRFTAVPDGAVNAYALPGGFVYITEPLLKLLGSDSDELAFILGHEMGHVLLGHAKEQLMASTLLSAVTKRIPGTGGMLRDALRTGYSRELELDADREGARLAAAAGFDARAAVRALRRLEKTSASATGLEEYFSSHPPFTDRIERLEKEIGP
;
A
#
# COMPACT_ATOMS: atom_id res chain seq x y z
N MET A 1 -4.52 16.56 18.35
CA MET A 1 -3.56 15.64 17.70
C MET A 1 -2.72 14.97 18.77
N PRO A 2 -2.95 13.69 19.14
CA PRO A 2 -2.11 13.05 20.13
C PRO A 2 -0.81 12.54 19.50
N ARG A 3 0.26 12.64 20.30
CA ARG A 3 1.67 12.48 19.93
C ARG A 3 2.07 11.00 19.83
N LEU A 4 2.56 10.57 18.67
CA LEU A 4 3.31 9.31 18.52
C LEU A 4 4.77 9.54 18.97
N GLY A 5 4.95 9.60 20.29
CA GLY A 5 6.24 9.86 20.90
C GLY A 5 6.22 9.51 22.38
N SER A 6 6.02 8.24 22.71
CA SER A 6 6.52 7.64 23.97
C SER A 6 6.17 6.17 24.04
N LEU A 7 7.15 5.37 24.51
CA LEU A 7 7.02 4.02 25.08
C LEU A 7 7.23 2.86 24.11
N LEU A 8 8.51 2.66 23.78
CA LEU A 8 9.13 1.37 24.07
C LEU A 8 8.80 1.00 25.53
N GLY A 9 7.91 0.04 25.76
CA GLY A 9 7.65 -0.44 27.11
C GLY A 9 6.43 -1.33 27.27
N GLY A 10 6.66 -2.65 27.23
CA GLY A 10 5.74 -3.63 27.81
C GLY A 10 5.80 -4.98 27.13
N HIS A 11 6.58 -5.91 27.69
CA HIS A 11 6.92 -7.28 27.24
C HIS A 11 8.22 -7.36 26.42
N ALA A 12 9.32 -7.49 27.16
CA ALA A 12 10.67 -7.72 26.64
C ALA A 12 10.76 -9.02 25.82
N ARG A 13 10.57 -8.90 24.51
CA ARG A 13 11.26 -9.77 23.53
C ARG A 13 12.58 -9.07 23.18
N LYS A 14 13.66 -9.86 23.05
CA LYS A 14 15.05 -9.40 22.86
C LYS A 14 15.13 -8.20 21.91
N PRO A 15 16.04 -7.23 22.14
CA PRO A 15 16.14 -6.04 21.31
C PRO A 15 16.37 -6.46 19.85
N PHE A 16 15.39 -6.11 19.02
CA PHE A 16 15.49 -6.21 17.57
C PHE A 16 16.70 -5.39 17.13
N SER A 17 17.77 -6.06 16.65
CA SER A 17 18.89 -5.34 16.04
C SER A 17 18.42 -4.80 14.71
N LEU A 18 17.94 -3.56 14.73
CA LEU A 18 17.47 -2.82 13.56
C LEU A 18 18.52 -2.84 12.44
N ALA A 19 19.81 -2.77 12.78
CA ALA A 19 20.91 -2.89 11.84
C ALA A 19 21.01 -4.28 11.18
N LYS A 20 20.86 -5.37 11.95
CA LYS A 20 20.86 -6.73 11.39
C LYS A 20 19.63 -6.99 10.54
N TRP A 21 18.47 -6.46 10.94
CA TRP A 21 17.25 -6.55 10.16
C TRP A 21 17.37 -5.82 8.81
N ILE A 22 17.85 -4.57 8.82
CA ILE A 22 18.16 -3.80 7.61
C ILE A 22 19.13 -4.56 6.72
N TRP A 23 20.19 -5.13 7.30
CA TRP A 23 21.18 -5.89 6.54
C TRP A 23 20.56 -7.09 5.84
N SER A 24 19.81 -7.93 6.56
CA SER A 24 19.10 -9.08 5.98
C SER A 24 18.05 -8.66 4.95
N TRP A 25 17.37 -7.54 5.16
CA TRP A 25 16.36 -7.05 4.23
C TRP A 25 16.96 -6.49 2.93
N PHE A 26 18.06 -5.74 3.01
CA PHE A 26 18.72 -5.18 1.83
C PHE A 26 19.60 -6.19 1.09
N PHE A 27 20.35 -7.00 1.84
CA PHE A 27 21.44 -7.82 1.31
C PHE A 27 21.29 -9.32 1.58
N GLY A 28 20.22 -9.74 2.25
CA GLY A 28 19.90 -11.16 2.40
C GLY A 28 19.38 -11.76 1.09
N SER A 29 19.14 -13.07 1.12
CA SER A 29 18.43 -13.74 0.02
C SER A 29 17.03 -13.15 -0.16
N GLU A 30 16.43 -13.33 -1.34
CA GLU A 30 15.07 -12.84 -1.61
C GLU A 30 14.04 -13.38 -0.59
N ASP A 31 14.14 -14.67 -0.24
CA ASP A 31 13.27 -15.30 0.77
C ASP A 31 13.50 -14.72 2.17
N GLU A 32 14.75 -14.44 2.54
CA GLU A 32 15.08 -13.79 3.81
C GLU A 32 14.57 -12.34 3.85
N SER A 33 14.69 -11.60 2.74
CA SER A 33 14.17 -10.25 2.58
C SER A 33 12.65 -10.24 2.77
N ILE A 34 11.92 -11.12 2.07
CA ILE A 34 10.46 -11.24 2.17
C ILE A 34 10.03 -11.63 3.59
N GLU A 35 10.74 -12.56 4.24
CA GLU A 35 10.44 -12.94 5.63
C GLU A 35 10.62 -11.74 6.59
N LYS A 36 11.70 -10.99 6.43
CA LYS A 36 12.01 -9.82 7.27
C LYS A 36 11.02 -8.69 7.06
N GLU A 37 10.59 -8.44 5.82
CA GLU A 37 9.49 -7.51 5.53
C GLU A 37 8.20 -7.94 6.20
N ARG A 38 7.86 -9.22 6.15
CA ARG A 38 6.65 -9.76 6.78
C ARG A 38 6.69 -9.66 8.31
N ASP A 39 7.84 -9.83 8.93
CA ASP A 39 8.01 -9.67 10.38
C ASP A 39 7.81 -8.22 10.81
N TYR A 40 8.43 -7.30 10.08
CA TYR A 40 8.27 -5.87 10.33
C TYR A 40 6.85 -5.38 10.03
N GLY A 41 6.27 -5.85 8.93
CA GLY A 41 4.90 -5.60 8.54
C GLY A 41 3.88 -5.97 9.61
N ARG A 42 4.10 -7.08 10.33
CA ARG A 42 3.24 -7.46 11.48
C ARG A 42 3.30 -6.45 12.61
N GLU A 43 4.46 -5.87 12.89
CA GLU A 43 4.61 -4.83 13.91
C GLU A 43 3.90 -3.55 13.45
N CYS A 44 4.13 -3.11 12.21
CA CYS A 44 3.45 -1.95 11.64
C CYS A 44 1.94 -2.11 11.59
N ALA A 45 1.44 -3.27 11.15
CA ALA A 45 0.01 -3.58 11.14
C ALA A 45 -0.59 -3.52 12.55
N ARG A 46 0.10 -4.08 13.56
CA ARG A 46 -0.34 -4.00 14.97
C ARG A 46 -0.46 -2.56 15.44
N GLU A 47 0.50 -1.70 15.10
CA GLU A 47 0.48 -0.28 15.45
C GLU A 47 -0.58 0.50 14.66
N PHE A 48 -0.76 0.19 13.38
CA PHE A 48 -1.79 0.79 12.53
C PHE A 48 -3.19 0.45 13.03
N ASP A 49 -3.47 -0.83 13.27
CA ASP A 49 -4.74 -1.32 13.79
C ASP A 49 -5.07 -0.71 15.16
N ALA A 50 -4.06 -0.50 16.01
CA ALA A 50 -4.24 0.08 17.35
C ALA A 50 -4.72 1.54 17.34
N GLN A 51 -4.65 2.23 16.19
CA GLN A 51 -5.18 3.60 16.06
C GLN A 51 -6.71 3.62 15.95
N PHE A 52 -7.33 2.50 15.60
CA PHE A 52 -8.76 2.42 15.36
C PHE A 52 -9.50 1.79 16.54
N SER A 53 -10.33 2.59 17.22
CA SER A 53 -11.16 2.13 18.33
C SER A 53 -12.40 1.33 17.89
N ARG A 54 -12.72 1.35 16.59
CA ARG A 54 -13.85 0.62 16.00
C ARG A 54 -13.37 -0.22 14.82
N ARG A 55 -14.20 -1.17 14.39
CA ARG A 55 -13.98 -1.90 13.13
C ARG A 55 -14.86 -1.31 12.03
N ALA A 56 -14.47 -1.50 10.78
CA ALA A 56 -15.35 -1.24 9.66
C ALA A 56 -16.59 -2.17 9.73
N PRO A 57 -17.74 -1.75 9.16
CA PRO A 57 -18.90 -2.61 8.98
C PRO A 57 -18.55 -3.96 8.32
N HIS A 58 -19.21 -5.03 8.77
CA HIS A 58 -18.96 -6.39 8.26
C HIS A 58 -19.09 -6.49 6.73
N GLU A 59 -20.13 -5.90 6.16
CA GLU A 59 -20.37 -5.89 4.71
C GLU A 59 -19.19 -5.31 3.92
N GLN A 60 -18.57 -4.24 4.42
CA GLN A 60 -17.40 -3.63 3.79
C GLN A 60 -16.16 -4.51 3.92
N GLN A 61 -15.94 -5.10 5.09
CA GLN A 61 -14.84 -6.04 5.29
C GLN A 61 -15.00 -7.29 4.41
N ASP A 62 -16.22 -7.81 4.26
CA ASP A 62 -16.51 -8.99 3.45
C ASP A 62 -16.26 -8.72 1.96
N LEU A 63 -16.67 -7.56 1.46
CA LEU A 63 -16.37 -7.12 0.09
C LEU A 63 -14.86 -7.02 -0.17
N VAL A 64 -14.13 -6.39 0.76
CA VAL A 64 -12.66 -6.27 0.69
C VAL A 64 -11.99 -7.64 0.73
N MET A 65 -12.44 -8.54 1.60
CA MET A 65 -11.91 -9.90 1.69
C MET A 65 -12.22 -10.71 0.43
N MET A 66 -13.41 -10.59 -0.14
CA MET A 66 -13.79 -11.26 -1.38
C MET A 66 -12.91 -10.79 -2.55
N ALA A 67 -12.74 -9.49 -2.73
CA ALA A 67 -11.89 -8.96 -3.81
C ALA A 67 -10.40 -9.30 -3.59
N GLY A 68 -9.89 -9.02 -2.40
CA GLY A 68 -8.50 -9.25 -2.03
C GLY A 68 -8.08 -10.72 -2.10
N SER A 69 -8.92 -11.65 -1.63
CA SER A 69 -8.61 -13.09 -1.71
C SER A 69 -8.49 -13.58 -3.15
N ARG A 70 -9.41 -13.16 -4.05
CA ARG A 70 -9.33 -13.49 -5.48
C ARG A 70 -8.05 -12.96 -6.12
N LEU A 71 -7.64 -11.74 -5.78
CA LEU A 71 -6.37 -11.16 -6.26
C LEU A 71 -5.16 -11.93 -5.73
N ALA A 72 -5.14 -12.24 -4.43
CA ALA A 72 -4.06 -12.99 -3.80
C ALA A 72 -3.95 -14.42 -4.37
N ASP A 73 -5.07 -15.06 -4.74
CA ASP A 73 -5.08 -16.37 -5.39
C ASP A 73 -4.53 -16.30 -6.82
N ALA A 74 -4.80 -15.21 -7.54
CA ALA A 74 -4.24 -14.93 -8.86
C ALA A 74 -2.74 -14.57 -8.83
N CYS A 75 -2.21 -14.19 -7.66
CA CYS A 75 -0.78 -14.01 -7.46
C CYS A 75 -0.04 -15.35 -7.52
N GLN A 76 0.84 -15.49 -8.52
CA GLN A 76 1.60 -16.72 -8.76
C GLN A 76 2.70 -16.94 -7.71
N ASP A 77 3.30 -15.86 -7.20
CA ASP A 77 4.33 -15.95 -6.18
C ASP A 77 3.73 -16.20 -4.79
N ARG A 78 3.87 -17.44 -4.32
CA ARG A 78 3.32 -17.90 -3.04
C ARG A 78 4.13 -17.45 -1.82
N ARG A 79 5.30 -16.82 -2.01
CA ARG A 79 6.12 -16.28 -0.92
C ARG A 79 5.45 -15.07 -0.28
N PHE A 80 4.77 -14.25 -1.08
CA PHE A 80 3.95 -13.15 -0.60
C PHE A 80 2.66 -13.66 0.06
N LYS A 81 2.30 -13.05 1.19
CA LYS A 81 1.09 -13.40 1.96
C LYS A 81 0.30 -12.12 2.20
N PHE A 82 -0.79 -11.96 1.46
CA PHE A 82 -1.62 -10.76 1.55
C PHE A 82 -2.71 -10.88 2.61
N ARG A 83 -3.02 -9.76 3.26
CA ARG A 83 -4.10 -9.58 4.23
C ARG A 83 -4.79 -8.26 3.91
N PHE A 84 -6.12 -8.27 3.88
CA PHE A 84 -6.91 -7.13 3.45
C PHE A 84 -7.83 -6.67 4.56
N THR A 85 -7.81 -5.38 4.88
CA THR A 85 -8.59 -4.83 6.00
C THR A 85 -9.26 -3.52 5.60
N ALA A 86 -10.58 -3.46 5.79
CA ALA A 86 -11.32 -2.21 5.74
C ALA A 86 -11.14 -1.47 7.08
N VAL A 87 -10.75 -0.19 7.04
CA VAL A 87 -10.50 0.61 8.24
C VAL A 87 -11.38 1.85 8.34
N PRO A 88 -11.80 2.19 9.57
CA PRO A 88 -12.73 3.28 9.86
C PRO A 88 -12.11 4.68 9.81
N ASP A 89 -11.12 4.89 8.95
CA ASP A 89 -10.44 6.17 8.79
C ASP A 89 -11.34 7.21 8.11
N GLY A 90 -11.12 8.49 8.41
CA GLY A 90 -11.85 9.60 7.80
C GLY A 90 -11.25 10.05 6.46
N ALA A 91 -10.01 9.67 6.16
CA ALA A 91 -9.36 9.94 4.89
C ALA A 91 -9.89 9.06 3.77
N VAL A 92 -9.86 9.56 2.54
CA VAL A 92 -10.09 8.76 1.34
C VAL A 92 -8.73 8.19 0.92
N ASN A 93 -8.43 6.95 1.32
CA ASN A 93 -7.15 6.33 1.00
C ASN A 93 -7.14 4.78 0.96
N ALA A 94 -6.04 4.22 0.44
CA ALA A 94 -5.62 2.84 0.58
C ALA A 94 -4.12 2.79 0.92
N TYR A 95 -3.66 1.71 1.55
CA TYR A 95 -2.25 1.59 1.96
C TYR A 95 -1.77 0.14 1.85
N ALA A 96 -0.58 -0.05 1.31
CA ALA A 96 0.20 -1.28 1.48
C ALA A 96 1.32 -1.09 2.51
N LEU A 97 1.25 -1.84 3.61
CA LEU A 97 2.37 -1.98 4.54
C LEU A 97 3.27 -3.16 4.12
N PRO A 98 4.56 -3.14 4.50
CA PRO A 98 5.51 -4.21 4.18
C PRO A 98 4.98 -5.61 4.50
N GLY A 99 5.32 -6.59 3.67
CA GLY A 99 4.93 -7.98 3.90
C GLY A 99 3.47 -8.31 3.61
N GLY A 100 2.74 -7.46 2.88
CA GLY A 100 1.44 -7.78 2.28
C GLY A 100 0.22 -7.39 3.11
N PHE A 101 0.35 -6.45 4.05
CA PHE A 101 -0.83 -5.94 4.77
C PHE A 101 -1.42 -4.76 4.01
N VAL A 102 -2.58 -4.98 3.38
CA VAL A 102 -3.26 -4.01 2.54
C VAL A 102 -4.50 -3.50 3.26
N TYR A 103 -4.63 -2.18 3.30
CA TYR A 103 -5.69 -1.47 3.98
C TYR A 103 -6.46 -0.59 3.00
N ILE A 104 -7.76 -0.49 3.20
CA ILE A 104 -8.60 0.46 2.48
C ILE A 104 -9.56 1.15 3.44
N THR A 105 -9.71 2.45 3.27
CA THR A 105 -10.54 3.27 4.14
C THR A 105 -12.03 3.20 3.75
N GLU A 106 -12.94 3.31 4.71
CA GLU A 106 -14.38 3.32 4.41
C GLU A 106 -14.81 4.45 3.44
N PRO A 107 -14.28 5.68 3.52
CA PRO A 107 -14.61 6.73 2.57
C PRO A 107 -14.22 6.37 1.13
N LEU A 108 -13.06 5.73 0.93
CA LEU A 108 -12.67 5.24 -0.40
C LEU A 108 -13.62 4.14 -0.89
N LEU A 109 -13.94 3.15 -0.05
CA LEU A 109 -14.93 2.12 -0.42
C LEU A 109 -16.29 2.71 -0.82
N LYS A 110 -16.76 3.71 -0.07
CA LYS A 110 -18.02 4.43 -0.37
C LYS A 110 -17.92 5.20 -1.68
N LEU A 111 -16.78 5.83 -1.95
CA LEU A 111 -16.51 6.55 -3.20
C LEU A 111 -16.61 5.61 -4.40
N LEU A 112 -15.99 4.43 -4.33
CA LEU A 112 -16.07 3.40 -5.37
C LEU A 112 -17.49 2.83 -5.53
N GLY A 113 -18.42 3.14 -4.62
CA GLY A 113 -19.82 2.71 -4.72
C GLY A 113 -20.01 1.21 -4.55
N SER A 114 -19.07 0.53 -3.87
CA SER A 114 -19.02 -0.93 -3.77
C SER A 114 -18.88 -1.67 -5.11
N ASP A 115 -18.40 -0.98 -6.17
CA ASP A 115 -18.01 -1.63 -7.43
C ASP A 115 -16.80 -2.55 -7.16
N SER A 116 -17.02 -3.87 -7.28
CA SER A 116 -16.00 -4.87 -6.99
C SER A 116 -14.84 -4.86 -7.97
N ASP A 117 -15.06 -4.43 -9.23
CA ASP A 117 -14.00 -4.35 -10.22
C ASP A 117 -13.09 -3.15 -9.96
N GLU A 118 -13.67 -1.98 -9.65
CA GLU A 118 -12.89 -0.79 -9.26
C GLU A 118 -12.13 -1.03 -7.94
N LEU A 119 -12.77 -1.69 -6.97
CA LEU A 119 -12.11 -2.12 -5.73
C LEU A 119 -10.95 -3.09 -6.00
N ALA A 120 -11.16 -4.07 -6.87
CA ALA A 120 -10.12 -5.04 -7.20
C ALA A 120 -8.90 -4.36 -7.83
N PHE A 121 -9.11 -3.34 -8.67
CA PHE A 121 -7.99 -2.54 -9.19
C PHE A 121 -7.24 -1.80 -8.07
N ILE A 122 -7.93 -1.10 -7.16
CA ILE A 122 -7.28 -0.36 -6.06
C ILE A 122 -6.48 -1.31 -5.16
N LEU A 123 -7.05 -2.45 -4.78
CA LEU A 123 -6.32 -3.44 -3.98
C LEU A 123 -5.16 -4.08 -4.77
N GLY A 124 -5.35 -4.33 -6.06
CA GLY A 124 -4.32 -4.84 -6.95
C GLY A 124 -3.15 -3.86 -7.13
N HIS A 125 -3.43 -2.56 -7.19
CA HIS A 125 -2.44 -1.48 -7.24
C HIS A 125 -1.56 -1.50 -5.98
N GLU A 126 -2.19 -1.56 -4.80
CA GLU A 126 -1.48 -1.70 -3.52
C GLU A 126 -0.65 -3.00 -3.45
N MET A 127 -1.17 -4.11 -3.96
CA MET A 127 -0.39 -5.34 -4.10
C MET A 127 0.81 -5.15 -5.04
N GLY A 128 0.65 -4.40 -6.13
CA GLY A 128 1.72 -4.06 -7.07
C GLY A 128 2.91 -3.40 -6.40
N HIS A 129 2.67 -2.42 -5.51
CA HIS A 129 3.75 -1.79 -4.73
C HIS A 129 4.53 -2.79 -3.87
N VAL A 130 3.85 -3.79 -3.30
CA VAL A 130 4.50 -4.85 -2.49
C VAL A 130 5.27 -5.82 -3.37
N LEU A 131 4.65 -6.33 -4.43
CA LEU A 131 5.23 -7.34 -5.32
C LEU A 131 6.47 -6.83 -6.05
N LEU A 132 6.46 -5.55 -6.44
CA LEU A 132 7.55 -4.90 -7.14
C LEU A 132 8.58 -4.27 -6.19
N GLY A 133 8.36 -4.33 -4.87
CA GLY A 133 9.30 -3.84 -3.88
C GLY A 133 9.48 -2.32 -3.89
N HIS A 134 8.47 -1.55 -4.30
CA HIS A 134 8.57 -0.08 -4.43
C HIS A 134 8.97 0.61 -3.12
N ALA A 135 8.48 0.12 -1.97
CA ALA A 135 8.88 0.64 -0.65
C ALA A 135 10.38 0.44 -0.37
N LYS A 136 10.96 -0.69 -0.81
CA LYS A 136 12.39 -0.97 -0.69
C LYS A 136 13.18 -0.03 -1.61
N GLU A 137 12.74 0.15 -2.85
CA GLU A 137 13.38 1.05 -3.82
C GLU A 137 13.40 2.50 -3.34
N GLN A 138 12.25 3.02 -2.87
CA GLN A 138 12.14 4.38 -2.37
C GLN A 138 12.98 4.59 -1.10
N LEU A 139 13.06 3.57 -0.22
CA LEU A 139 13.93 3.64 0.94
C LEU A 139 15.42 3.58 0.56
N MET A 140 15.81 2.80 -0.45
CA MET A 140 17.20 2.83 -0.98
C MET A 140 17.54 4.22 -1.49
N ALA A 141 16.66 4.82 -2.30
CA ALA A 141 16.87 6.16 -2.86
C ALA A 141 17.03 7.22 -1.77
N SER A 142 16.16 7.21 -0.76
CA SER A 142 16.23 8.14 0.38
C SER A 142 17.44 7.91 1.28
N THR A 143 17.87 6.65 1.45
CA THR A 143 19.07 6.29 2.23
C THR A 143 20.36 6.73 1.53
N LEU A 144 20.47 6.50 0.22
CA LEU A 144 21.59 7.00 -0.60
C LEU A 144 21.69 8.53 -0.52
N LEU A 145 20.56 9.22 -0.67
CA LEU A 145 20.50 10.68 -0.54
C LEU A 145 20.91 11.16 0.87
N SER A 146 20.45 10.45 1.91
CA SER A 146 20.77 10.70 3.31
C SER A 146 22.26 10.50 3.64
N ALA A 147 22.89 9.47 3.04
CA ALA A 147 24.31 9.20 3.18
C ALA A 147 25.18 10.29 2.52
N VAL A 148 24.77 10.76 1.35
CA VAL A 148 25.41 11.89 0.65
C VAL A 148 25.28 13.18 1.44
N THR A 149 24.14 13.40 2.11
CA THR A 149 23.83 14.63 2.86
C THR A 149 24.23 14.57 4.35
N LYS A 150 24.84 13.47 4.81
CA LYS A 150 25.23 13.20 6.22
C LYS A 150 24.09 13.32 7.25
N ARG A 151 22.84 13.19 6.81
CA ARG A 151 21.67 13.24 7.68
C ARG A 151 21.10 11.83 7.74
N ILE A 152 21.36 11.09 8.82
CA ILE A 152 20.83 9.73 9.00
C ILE A 152 19.70 9.78 10.05
N PRO A 153 18.42 9.89 9.64
CA PRO A 153 17.30 9.68 10.54
C PRO A 153 17.25 8.22 11.04
N GLY A 154 16.58 7.99 12.17
CA GLY A 154 16.27 6.64 12.63
C GLY A 154 15.38 5.91 11.60
N THR A 155 15.72 4.66 11.29
CA THR A 155 15.20 3.94 10.11
C THR A 155 13.71 3.56 10.18
N GLY A 156 13.13 3.41 11.37
CA GLY A 156 11.68 3.26 11.53
C GLY A 156 10.90 4.54 11.17
N GLY A 157 11.51 5.72 11.39
CA GLY A 157 10.97 7.00 10.91
C GLY A 157 11.08 7.15 9.40
N MET A 158 12.18 6.65 8.81
CA MET A 158 12.41 6.71 7.36
C MET A 158 11.40 5.89 6.56
N LEU A 159 11.07 4.67 7.00
CA LEU A 159 10.06 3.86 6.32
C LEU A 159 8.65 4.43 6.48
N ARG A 160 8.32 4.98 7.65
CA ARG A 160 7.05 5.71 7.84
C ARG A 160 6.96 6.94 6.95
N ASP A 161 8.05 7.70 6.83
CA ASP A 161 8.10 8.85 5.92
C ASP A 161 8.03 8.40 4.46
N ALA A 162 8.70 7.30 4.09
CA ALA A 162 8.65 6.73 2.74
C ALA A 162 7.22 6.32 2.34
N LEU A 163 6.48 5.64 3.21
CA LEU A 163 5.08 5.27 2.96
C LEU A 163 4.13 6.47 2.87
N ARG A 164 4.52 7.62 3.42
CA ARG A 164 3.74 8.87 3.38
C ARG A 164 4.12 9.76 2.20
N THR A 165 5.35 9.64 1.72
CA THR A 165 5.82 10.32 0.51
C THR A 165 5.37 9.52 -0.69
N GLY A 166 4.63 10.14 -1.60
CA GLY A 166 4.15 9.44 -2.78
C GLY A 166 5.26 8.83 -3.61
N TYR A 167 4.92 7.73 -4.28
CA TYR A 167 5.85 7.04 -5.16
C TYR A 167 6.15 7.89 -6.41
N SER A 168 7.26 7.58 -7.09
CA SER A 168 7.55 8.25 -8.36
C SER A 168 6.48 7.89 -9.40
N ARG A 169 6.38 8.71 -10.45
CA ARG A 169 5.43 8.48 -11.55
C ARG A 169 5.63 7.10 -12.18
N GLU A 170 6.87 6.66 -12.33
CA GLU A 170 7.23 5.37 -12.91
C GLU A 170 6.74 4.21 -12.03
N LEU A 171 6.95 4.30 -10.71
CA LEU A 171 6.50 3.29 -9.76
C LEU A 171 4.97 3.22 -9.69
N GLU A 172 4.27 4.35 -9.80
CA GLU A 172 2.80 4.35 -9.91
C GLU A 172 2.31 3.65 -11.19
N LEU A 173 2.96 3.90 -12.33
CA LEU A 173 2.61 3.25 -13.61
C LEU A 173 2.87 1.74 -13.59
N ASP A 174 3.93 1.31 -12.92
CA ASP A 174 4.23 -0.12 -12.77
C ASP A 174 3.22 -0.80 -11.81
N ALA A 175 2.82 -0.12 -10.73
CA ALA A 175 1.77 -0.58 -9.83
C ALA A 175 0.39 -0.62 -10.51
N ASP A 176 0.05 0.37 -11.34
CA ASP A 176 -1.18 0.42 -12.14
C ASP A 176 -1.25 -0.79 -13.09
N ARG A 177 -0.17 -1.04 -13.83
CA ARG A 177 -0.07 -2.17 -14.76
C ARG A 177 -0.23 -3.49 -14.03
N GLU A 178 0.49 -3.67 -12.92
CA GLU A 178 0.42 -4.91 -12.15
C GLU A 178 -0.96 -5.10 -11.51
N GLY A 179 -1.57 -4.04 -11.00
CA GLY A 179 -2.92 -4.04 -10.45
C GLY A 179 -3.97 -4.42 -11.49
N ALA A 180 -3.91 -3.84 -12.69
CA ALA A 180 -4.80 -4.20 -13.79
C ALA A 180 -4.60 -5.65 -14.26
N ARG A 181 -3.35 -6.11 -14.32
CA ARG A 181 -3.01 -7.51 -14.66
C ARG A 181 -3.56 -8.49 -13.63
N LEU A 182 -3.40 -8.20 -12.33
CA LEU A 182 -3.92 -9.02 -11.24
C LEU A 182 -5.45 -9.04 -11.23
N ALA A 183 -6.09 -7.89 -11.43
CA ALA A 183 -7.55 -7.81 -11.55
C ALA A 183 -8.07 -8.69 -12.70
N ALA A 184 -7.45 -8.58 -13.88
CA ALA A 184 -7.79 -9.42 -15.03
C ALA A 184 -7.59 -10.92 -14.73
N ALA A 185 -6.44 -11.29 -14.14
CA ALA A 185 -6.13 -12.67 -13.79
C ALA A 185 -7.07 -13.25 -12.72
N ALA A 186 -7.56 -12.40 -11.82
CA ALA A 186 -8.55 -12.75 -10.81
C ALA A 186 -10.00 -12.78 -11.36
N GLY A 187 -10.21 -12.44 -12.63
CA GLY A 187 -11.51 -12.45 -13.30
C GLY A 187 -12.37 -11.21 -13.04
N PHE A 188 -11.75 -10.08 -12.73
CA PHE A 188 -12.39 -8.75 -12.68
C PHE A 188 -12.19 -8.03 -14.03
N ASP A 189 -13.00 -7.00 -14.28
CA ASP A 189 -12.85 -6.16 -15.47
C ASP A 189 -11.60 -5.26 -15.35
N ALA A 190 -10.56 -5.53 -16.15
CA ALA A 190 -9.35 -4.71 -16.20
C ALA A 190 -9.64 -3.24 -16.54
N ARG A 191 -10.70 -2.95 -17.32
CA ARG A 191 -11.08 -1.57 -17.68
C ARG A 191 -11.59 -0.78 -16.46
N ALA A 192 -11.90 -1.46 -15.36
CA ALA A 192 -12.23 -0.79 -14.11
C ALA A 192 -11.07 0.02 -13.54
N ALA A 193 -9.83 -0.27 -13.94
CA ALA A 193 -8.66 0.56 -13.61
C ALA A 193 -8.86 2.02 -14.05
N VAL A 194 -9.21 2.21 -15.33
CA VAL A 194 -9.49 3.54 -15.88
C VAL A 194 -10.70 4.18 -15.21
N ARG A 195 -11.76 3.39 -14.93
CA ARG A 195 -12.96 3.91 -14.25
C ARG A 195 -12.65 4.40 -12.83
N ALA A 196 -11.91 3.62 -12.05
CA ALA A 196 -11.50 3.95 -10.69
C ALA A 196 -10.67 5.23 -10.66
N LEU A 197 -9.65 5.35 -11.52
CA LEU A 197 -8.81 6.56 -11.57
C LEU A 197 -9.62 7.79 -12.01
N ARG A 198 -10.50 7.67 -13.02
CA ARG A 198 -11.40 8.76 -13.43
C ARG A 198 -12.36 9.16 -12.33
N ARG A 199 -12.80 8.21 -11.50
CA ARG A 199 -13.67 8.48 -10.37
C ARG A 199 -12.92 9.30 -9.30
N LEU A 200 -11.71 8.89 -8.95
CA LEU A 200 -10.84 9.62 -8.02
C LEU A 200 -10.49 11.02 -8.54
N GLU A 201 -10.18 11.16 -9.83
CA GLU A 201 -9.92 12.44 -10.49
C GLU A 201 -11.12 13.38 -10.39
N LYS A 202 -12.34 12.91 -10.67
CA LYS A 202 -13.56 13.73 -10.55
C LYS A 202 -13.83 14.19 -9.12
N THR A 203 -13.62 13.31 -8.14
CA THR A 203 -13.81 13.67 -6.73
C THR A 203 -12.78 14.69 -6.28
N SER A 204 -11.54 14.61 -6.78
CA SER A 204 -10.48 15.56 -6.43
C SER A 204 -10.73 16.99 -6.86
N ALA A 205 -11.34 17.16 -8.04
CA ALA A 205 -11.69 18.48 -8.55
C ALA A 205 -12.84 19.14 -7.76
N SER A 206 -13.60 18.35 -6.98
CA SER A 206 -14.87 18.77 -6.37
C SER A 206 -14.87 18.79 -4.84
N ALA A 207 -13.91 18.13 -4.17
CA ALA A 207 -13.91 17.93 -2.71
C ALA A 207 -12.54 18.13 -2.07
N THR A 208 -12.51 18.85 -0.94
CA THR A 208 -11.45 18.79 0.07
C THR A 208 -11.49 17.41 0.74
N GLY A 209 -10.38 16.66 0.78
CA GLY A 209 -10.33 15.33 1.42
C GLY A 209 -9.55 14.25 0.67
N LEU A 210 -9.02 14.54 -0.52
CA LEU A 210 -8.13 13.65 -1.27
C LEU A 210 -6.65 14.04 -1.14
N GLU A 211 -6.31 15.05 -0.35
CA GLU A 211 -4.93 15.53 -0.16
C GLU A 211 -4.01 14.41 0.31
N GLU A 212 -4.52 13.48 1.14
CA GLU A 212 -3.75 12.33 1.61
C GLU A 212 -3.51 11.27 0.52
N TYR A 213 -4.52 11.02 -0.32
CA TYR A 213 -4.37 10.16 -1.50
C TYR A 213 -3.36 10.76 -2.47
N PHE A 214 -3.44 12.06 -2.77
CA PHE A 214 -2.47 12.71 -3.67
C PHE A 214 -1.07 12.84 -3.09
N SER A 215 -0.96 12.95 -1.77
CA SER A 215 0.35 12.93 -1.10
C SER A 215 1.05 11.59 -1.30
N SER A 216 0.30 10.50 -1.49
CA SER A 216 0.82 9.14 -1.70
C SER A 216 0.81 8.71 -3.18
N HIS A 217 -0.04 9.31 -4.02
CA HIS A 217 -0.23 8.94 -5.43
C HIS A 217 -0.34 10.19 -6.35
N PRO A 218 0.74 10.57 -7.06
CA PRO A 218 0.76 11.72 -7.99
C PRO A 218 -0.08 11.49 -9.29
N PRO A 219 -0.24 12.49 -10.19
CA PRO A 219 -1.52 12.78 -10.86
C PRO A 219 -2.01 11.74 -11.88
N PHE A 220 -3.33 11.67 -12.01
CA PHE A 220 -4.08 10.64 -12.72
C PHE A 220 -4.00 10.66 -14.26
N THR A 221 -3.77 11.81 -14.88
CA THR A 221 -3.88 11.95 -16.34
C THR A 221 -2.93 11.00 -17.08
N ASP A 222 -1.66 10.97 -16.68
CA ASP A 222 -0.66 10.09 -17.28
C ASP A 222 -0.94 8.60 -17.05
N ARG A 223 -1.43 8.28 -15.84
CA ARG A 223 -1.80 6.92 -15.43
C ARG A 223 -2.97 6.38 -16.26
N ILE A 224 -4.01 7.21 -16.42
CA ILE A 224 -5.17 6.91 -17.25
C ILE A 224 -4.75 6.69 -18.70
N GLU A 225 -3.99 7.63 -19.29
CA GLU A 225 -3.53 7.50 -20.68
C GLU A 225 -2.69 6.24 -20.90
N ARG A 226 -1.85 5.88 -19.92
CA ARG A 226 -1.07 4.64 -20.01
C ARG A 226 -1.95 3.41 -19.96
N LEU A 227 -2.87 3.33 -18.99
CA LEU A 227 -3.76 2.19 -18.82
C LEU A 227 -4.67 1.99 -20.04
N GLU A 228 -5.20 3.06 -20.61
CA GLU A 228 -6.02 3.01 -21.84
C GLU A 228 -5.23 2.41 -23.02
N LYS A 229 -3.93 2.74 -23.13
CA LYS A 229 -3.06 2.18 -24.17
C LYS A 229 -2.75 0.70 -23.96
N GLU A 230 -2.66 0.24 -22.71
CA GLU A 230 -2.26 -1.13 -22.38
C GLU A 230 -3.42 -2.12 -22.35
N ILE A 231 -4.56 -1.72 -21.79
CA ILE A 231 -5.76 -2.57 -21.65
C ILE A 231 -6.57 -2.60 -22.95
N GLY A 232 -6.45 -1.55 -23.77
CA GLY A 232 -7.27 -1.36 -24.96
C GLY A 232 -8.69 -0.88 -24.65
N PRO A 233 -9.44 -0.41 -25.67
CA PRO A 233 -10.80 0.09 -25.50
C PRO A 233 -11.77 -1.01 -25.06
#